data_AF-A0A5E4R4C5-F1
#
_entry.id   AF-A0A5E4R4C5-F1
#
_cell.length_a   1.000
_cell.length_b   1.000
_cell.length_c   1.000
_cell.angle_alpha   90.00
_cell.angle_beta   90.00
_cell.angle_gamma   90.00
#
_symmetry.space_group_name_H-M   'P 1'
#
loop_
_entity.id
_entity.type
_entity.pdbx_description
1 polymer ?
#
loop_
_entity_poly.entity_id
_entity_poly.type
_entity_poly.pdbx_seq_one_letter_code
_entity_poly.pdbx_strand_id
1 'polypeptide(L)'
;MSSNKCAGCKEIIKTKDFLVCSLCVCKYDLLCVNVSEKRYKSKKKDHKRIWKCPECRNKLPKSDNTNTPVRSVGRDGIPGMEPAETGLSPTHSFDNVTVRKHKPDLTNPCITLKKVYERLSRRK
;
A
#
# COMPACT_ATOMS: atom_id res chain seq x y z
N MET A 1 10.23 2.69 -28.76
CA MET A 1 8.78 2.62 -29.05
C MET A 1 8.01 2.66 -27.73
N SER A 2 7.22 3.70 -27.49
CA SER A 2 6.46 3.86 -26.24
C SER A 2 5.20 3.00 -26.28
N SER A 3 5.25 1.81 -25.69
CA SER A 3 4.11 0.88 -25.61
C SER A 3 2.90 1.55 -24.96
N ASN A 4 1.82 1.74 -25.72
CA ASN A 4 0.52 2.21 -25.21
C ASN A 4 -0.27 1.05 -24.57
N LYS A 5 0.39 0.28 -23.70
CA LYS A 5 -0.22 -0.84 -23.00
C LYS A 5 -0.52 -0.44 -21.56
N CYS A 6 -1.66 -0.88 -21.06
CA CYS A 6 -2.05 -0.74 -19.66
C CYS A 6 -1.20 -1.67 -18.80
N ALA A 7 -0.57 -1.15 -17.75
CA ALA A 7 0.24 -1.97 -16.84
C ALA A 7 -0.59 -2.88 -15.91
N GLY A 8 -1.91 -2.68 -15.84
CA GLY A 8 -2.83 -3.55 -15.08
C GLY A 8 -3.27 -4.76 -15.91
N CYS A 9 -4.09 -4.53 -16.93
CA CYS A 9 -4.65 -5.60 -17.77
C CYS A 9 -3.75 -6.05 -18.93
N LYS A 10 -2.60 -5.38 -19.17
CA LYS A 10 -1.67 -5.65 -20.30
C LYS A 10 -2.23 -5.40 -21.70
N GLU A 11 -3.50 -5.00 -21.80
CA GLU A 11 -4.18 -4.61 -23.03
C GLU A 11 -3.72 -3.24 -23.57
N ILE A 12 -3.96 -3.01 -24.86
CA ILE A 12 -3.68 -1.73 -25.51
C ILE A 12 -4.70 -0.68 -25.05
N ILE A 13 -4.22 0.49 -24.63
CA ILE A 13 -5.04 1.64 -24.27
C ILE A 13 -5.58 2.24 -25.56
N LYS A 14 -6.88 2.06 -25.82
CA LYS A 14 -7.58 2.58 -27.02
C LYS A 14 -7.88 4.08 -26.91
N THR A 15 -8.04 4.58 -25.69
CA THR A 15 -8.43 5.95 -25.39
C THR A 15 -7.22 6.87 -25.23
N LYS A 16 -7.40 8.17 -25.50
CA LYS A 16 -6.38 9.20 -25.22
C LYS A 16 -6.29 9.52 -23.72
N ASP A 17 -7.32 9.19 -22.97
CA ASP A 17 -7.39 9.40 -21.53
C ASP A 17 -6.83 8.20 -20.78
N PHE A 18 -5.70 8.41 -20.09
CA PHE A 18 -5.04 7.42 -19.25
C PHE A 18 -4.48 8.09 -17.99
N LEU A 19 -4.22 7.27 -16.98
CA LEU A 19 -3.55 7.72 -15.76
C LEU A 19 -2.11 7.21 -15.71
N VAL A 20 -1.21 8.04 -15.22
CA VAL A 20 0.19 7.68 -14.98
C VAL A 20 0.43 7.65 -13.48
N CYS A 21 0.93 6.53 -12.98
CA CYS A 21 1.26 6.41 -11.57
C CYS A 21 2.50 7.26 -11.24
N SER A 22 2.41 8.15 -10.26
CA SER A 22 3.54 8.94 -9.77
C SER A 22 4.71 8.12 -9.22
N LEU A 23 4.48 6.86 -8.86
CA LEU A 23 5.47 6.01 -8.18
C LEU A 23 6.17 5.02 -9.11
N CYS A 24 5.45 4.35 -10.00
CA CYS A 24 6.04 3.42 -10.97
C CYS A 24 6.11 4.00 -12.38
N VAL A 25 5.46 5.14 -12.64
CA VAL A 25 5.45 5.82 -13.95
C VAL A 25 4.72 5.01 -15.05
N CYS A 26 3.98 3.95 -14.69
CA CYS A 26 3.22 3.17 -15.68
C CYS A 26 1.92 3.85 -16.08
N LYS A 27 1.50 3.59 -17.32
CA LYS A 27 0.21 3.97 -17.85
C LYS A 27 -0.87 2.96 -17.47
N TYR A 28 -2.04 3.46 -17.15
CA TYR A 28 -3.22 2.67 -16.82
C TYR A 28 -4.43 3.22 -17.58
N ASP A 29 -5.19 2.31 -18.19
CA ASP A 29 -6.51 2.62 -18.72
C ASP A 29 -7.46 3.00 -17.57
N LEU A 30 -8.32 3.99 -17.79
CA LEU A 30 -9.33 4.46 -16.85
C LEU A 30 -10.28 3.33 -16.42
N LEU A 31 -10.70 2.47 -17.36
CA LEU A 31 -11.55 1.32 -17.05
C LEU A 31 -10.83 0.33 -16.13
N CYS A 32 -9.55 0.05 -16.40
CA CYS A 32 -8.73 -0.86 -15.62
C CYS A 32 -8.56 -0.42 -14.16
N VAL A 33 -8.62 0.89 -13.88
CA VAL A 33 -8.49 1.45 -12.52
C VAL A 33 -9.82 1.95 -11.95
N ASN A 34 -10.94 1.59 -12.59
CA ASN A 34 -12.31 1.97 -12.21
C ASN A 34 -12.47 3.48 -11.99
N VAL A 35 -11.97 4.29 -12.93
CA VAL A 35 -12.16 5.74 -12.95
C VAL A 35 -13.05 6.07 -14.14
N SER A 36 -14.23 6.62 -13.88
CA SER A 36 -15.09 7.11 -14.96
C SER A 36 -14.49 8.35 -15.63
N GLU A 37 -14.81 8.55 -16.90
CA GLU A 37 -14.36 9.75 -17.64
C GLU A 37 -14.79 11.05 -16.97
N LYS A 38 -16.02 11.11 -16.44
CA LYS A 38 -16.52 12.28 -15.69
C LYS A 38 -15.60 12.59 -14.52
N ARG A 39 -15.25 11.57 -13.72
CA ARG A 39 -14.32 11.72 -12.59
C ARG A 39 -12.92 12.10 -13.06
N TYR A 40 -12.46 11.58 -14.18
CA TYR A 40 -11.17 11.94 -14.76
C TYR A 40 -11.16 13.41 -15.22
N LYS A 41 -12.19 13.88 -15.91
CA LYS A 41 -12.31 15.25 -16.41
C LYS A 41 -12.47 16.27 -15.27
N SER A 42 -13.21 15.93 -14.21
CA SER A 42 -13.37 16.79 -13.03
C SER A 42 -12.12 16.92 -12.15
N LYS A 43 -11.13 16.02 -12.27
CA LYS A 43 -9.90 16.13 -11.48
C LYS A 43 -8.99 17.24 -12.00
N LYS A 44 -8.54 18.11 -11.09
CA LYS A 44 -7.45 19.08 -11.34
C LYS A 44 -6.20 18.36 -11.85
N LYS A 45 -5.42 19.03 -12.70
CA LYS A 45 -4.19 18.47 -13.29
C LYS A 45 -3.22 17.98 -12.21
N ASP A 46 -3.11 18.67 -11.09
CA ASP A 46 -2.23 18.30 -9.98
C ASP A 46 -2.64 16.98 -9.32
N HIS A 47 -3.95 16.74 -9.18
CA HIS A 47 -4.48 15.50 -8.62
C HIS A 47 -4.24 14.30 -9.54
N LYS A 48 -4.13 14.53 -10.86
CA LYS A 48 -3.75 13.48 -11.82
C LYS A 48 -2.26 13.16 -11.70
N ARG A 49 -1.40 14.17 -11.49
CA ARG A 49 0.05 14.02 -11.34
C ARG A 49 0.45 13.21 -10.11
N ILE A 50 -0.25 13.38 -8.99
CA ILE A 50 0.04 12.65 -7.74
C ILE A 50 -0.67 11.29 -7.64
N TRP A 51 -1.42 10.88 -8.67
CA TRP A 51 -2.18 9.63 -8.62
C TRP A 51 -1.23 8.42 -8.45
N LYS A 52 -1.67 7.44 -7.67
CA LYS A 52 -0.93 6.20 -7.38
C LYS A 52 -1.79 5.02 -7.81
N CYS A 53 -1.21 4.09 -8.56
CA CYS A 53 -1.91 2.87 -8.96
C CYS A 53 -2.22 1.97 -7.74
N PRO A 54 -3.20 1.07 -7.85
CA PRO A 54 -3.58 0.16 -6.76
C PRO A 54 -2.39 -0.63 -6.20
N GLU A 55 -1.54 -1.16 -7.07
CA GLU A 55 -0.32 -1.89 -6.71
C GLU A 55 0.64 -1.06 -5.84
N CYS A 56 0.92 0.17 -6.26
CA CYS A 56 1.79 1.04 -5.49
C CYS A 56 1.13 1.50 -4.18
N ARG A 57 -0.17 1.78 -4.20
CA ARG A 57 -0.92 2.21 -3.02
C ARG A 57 -0.95 1.13 -1.94
N ASN A 58 -1.12 -0.14 -2.31
CA ASN A 58 -1.16 -1.26 -1.38
C ASN A 58 0.21 -1.60 -0.75
N LYS A 59 1.31 -1.18 -1.39
CA LYS A 59 2.68 -1.35 -0.87
C LYS A 59 3.10 -0.22 0.08
N LEU A 60 2.35 0.87 0.15
CA LEU A 60 2.64 1.95 1.10
C LEU A 60 2.14 1.56 2.49
N PRO A 61 2.91 1.83 3.56
CA PRO A 61 2.42 1.68 4.90
C PRO A 61 1.16 2.53 5.07
N LYS A 62 0.16 1.97 5.77
CA LYS A 62 -0.95 2.77 6.27
C LYS A 62 -0.35 3.79 7.26
N SER A 63 -0.86 5.03 7.22
CA SER A 63 -0.37 6.13 8.05
C SER A 63 -0.38 5.79 9.53
N ASP A 64 0.29 6.63 10.32
CA ASP A 64 0.42 6.48 11.77
C ASP A 64 -0.93 6.18 12.44
N ASN A 65 -0.95 5.13 13.27
CA ASN A 65 -2.11 4.72 14.05
C ASN A 65 -2.18 5.47 15.40
N THR A 66 -1.50 6.61 15.56
CA THR A 66 -1.46 7.36 16.83
C THR A 66 -2.85 7.67 17.40
N ASN A 67 -3.88 7.78 16.55
CA ASN A 67 -5.25 8.10 16.95
C ASN A 67 -6.15 6.87 17.22
N THR A 68 -5.63 5.64 17.18
CA THR A 68 -6.42 4.50 17.67
C THR A 68 -6.41 4.53 19.20
N PRO A 69 -7.56 4.70 19.88
CA PRO A 69 -7.58 4.67 21.34
C PRO A 69 -7.07 3.31 21.82
N VAL A 70 -6.04 3.33 22.65
CA VAL A 70 -5.57 2.13 23.34
C VAL A 70 -6.70 1.69 24.25
N ARG A 71 -7.23 0.47 24.04
CA ARG A 71 -8.14 -0.14 25.02
C ARG A 71 -7.32 -0.33 26.29
N SER A 72 -7.58 0.49 27.29
CA SER A 72 -7.10 0.24 28.65
C SER A 72 -7.58 -1.16 29.02
N VAL A 73 -6.66 -2.10 29.17
CA VAL A 73 -6.93 -3.31 29.94
C VAL A 73 -7.09 -2.85 31.39
N GLY A 74 -8.30 -2.43 31.73
CA GLY A 74 -8.70 -2.08 33.08
C GLY A 74 -8.39 -3.27 33.97
N ARG A 75 -7.33 -3.15 34.76
CA ARG A 75 -7.15 -3.95 35.97
C ARG A 75 -8.12 -3.40 37.00
N ASP A 76 -9.40 -3.69 36.82
CA ASP A 76 -10.37 -3.46 37.87
C ASP A 76 -10.24 -4.64 38.84
N GLY A 77 -9.52 -4.38 39.93
CA GLY A 77 -9.32 -5.31 41.03
C GLY A 77 -10.66 -5.74 41.61
N ILE A 78 -10.89 -7.05 41.61
CA ILE A 78 -11.82 -7.70 42.53
C ILE A 78 -11.06 -7.92 43.84
N PRO A 79 -11.41 -7.29 44.97
CA PRO A 79 -10.88 -7.70 46.26
C PRO A 79 -11.71 -8.87 46.79
N GLY A 80 -11.08 -10.04 46.91
CA GLY A 80 -11.54 -11.09 47.81
C GLY A 80 -11.64 -12.48 47.20
N MET A 81 -10.77 -13.36 47.72
CA MET A 81 -10.81 -14.83 47.80
C MET A 81 -9.81 -15.57 46.88
N GLU A 82 -8.74 -16.05 47.51
CA GLU A 82 -7.77 -17.10 47.10
C GLU A 82 -8.06 -18.37 47.93
N PRO A 83 -7.51 -19.57 47.65
CA PRO A 83 -7.01 -20.15 46.39
C PRO A 83 -7.65 -21.54 46.08
N ALA A 84 -7.50 -22.02 44.84
CA ALA A 84 -7.37 -23.46 44.58
C ALA A 84 -6.66 -23.71 43.24
N GLU A 85 -5.35 -23.89 43.35
CA GLU A 85 -4.45 -24.84 42.66
C GLU A 85 -4.77 -25.35 41.24
N THR A 86 -3.68 -25.44 40.48
CA THR A 86 -3.41 -26.33 39.32
C THR A 86 -3.93 -25.94 37.93
N GLY A 87 -3.02 -25.38 37.12
CA GLY A 87 -3.18 -25.30 35.67
C GLY A 87 -1.98 -24.62 34.99
N LEU A 88 -1.00 -25.42 34.59
CA LEU A 88 0.24 -25.01 33.91
C LEU A 88 -0.02 -24.38 32.52
N SER A 89 0.60 -23.21 32.27
CA SER A 89 1.08 -22.64 30.97
C SER A 89 0.06 -22.32 29.85
N PRO A 90 0.30 -21.33 28.95
CA PRO A 90 1.60 -21.02 28.35
C PRO A 90 2.04 -19.55 28.43
N THR A 91 3.36 -19.39 28.53
CA THR A 91 4.10 -18.16 28.23
C THR A 91 3.60 -17.52 26.93
N HIS A 92 3.09 -16.30 27.02
CA HIS A 92 2.67 -15.50 25.88
C HIS A 92 3.91 -15.14 25.04
N SER A 93 4.20 -15.98 24.04
CA SER A 93 5.27 -15.77 23.08
C SER A 93 4.93 -14.55 22.23
N PHE A 94 5.64 -13.44 22.46
CA PHE A 94 5.50 -12.21 21.71
C PHE A 94 6.29 -12.28 20.39
N ASP A 95 5.95 -13.18 19.47
CA ASP A 95 6.61 -13.24 18.16
C ASP A 95 5.60 -13.39 17.01
N ASN A 96 4.70 -12.41 16.90
CA ASN A 96 3.79 -12.29 15.74
C ASN A 96 4.37 -11.34 14.66
N VAL A 97 5.69 -11.26 14.52
CA VAL A 97 6.32 -10.48 13.44
C VAL A 97 6.35 -11.32 12.17
N THR A 98 5.31 -11.22 11.35
CA THR A 98 5.36 -11.75 9.98
C THR A 98 6.22 -10.84 9.10
N VAL A 99 7.51 -11.15 8.99
CA VAL A 99 8.41 -10.49 8.05
C VAL A 99 7.99 -10.88 6.63
N ARG A 100 7.22 -10.02 5.95
CA ARG A 100 6.96 -10.18 4.51
C ARG A 100 8.28 -9.96 3.77
N LYS A 101 8.95 -11.05 3.38
CA LYS A 101 10.08 -11.01 2.43
C LYS A 101 9.60 -10.40 1.12
N HIS A 102 9.90 -9.12 0.92
CA HIS A 102 9.63 -8.41 -0.32
C HIS A 102 10.66 -8.85 -1.35
N LYS A 103 10.31 -9.83 -2.18
CA LYS A 103 11.06 -10.08 -3.42
C LYS A 103 10.64 -8.99 -4.40
N PRO A 104 11.55 -8.12 -4.87
CA PRO A 104 11.20 -7.16 -5.91
C PRO A 104 10.82 -7.94 -7.16
N ASP A 105 9.57 -7.80 -7.60
CA ASP A 105 9.10 -8.40 -8.84
C ASP A 105 9.84 -7.74 -10.01
N LEU A 106 10.85 -8.44 -10.55
CA LEU A 106 11.65 -7.97 -11.67
C LEU A 106 10.92 -8.11 -13.02
N THR A 107 9.74 -8.73 -13.05
CA THR A 107 8.99 -8.95 -14.30
C THR A 107 8.18 -7.73 -14.73
N ASN A 108 8.04 -6.72 -13.85
CA ASN A 108 7.37 -5.48 -14.19
C ASN A 108 8.41 -4.43 -14.66
N PRO A 109 8.49 -4.13 -15.97
CA PRO A 109 9.48 -3.20 -16.54
C PRO A 109 9.37 -1.76 -15.99
N CYS A 110 8.31 -1.50 -15.24
CA CYS A 110 7.98 -0.22 -14.67
C CYS A 110 8.56 0.01 -13.25
N ILE A 111 9.02 -1.05 -12.58
CA ILE A 111 9.64 -0.95 -11.25
C ILE A 111 11.07 -0.38 -11.33
N THR A 112 11.71 -0.49 -12.49
CA THR A 112 13.12 -0.16 -12.70
C THR A 112 13.44 1.34 -12.52
N LEU A 113 12.49 2.25 -12.79
CA LEU A 113 12.70 3.70 -12.62
C LEU A 113 12.68 4.15 -11.16
N LYS A 114 12.01 3.41 -10.27
CA LYS A 114 11.93 3.75 -8.83
C LYS A 114 13.29 3.63 -8.14
N LYS A 115 14.09 2.62 -8.53
CA LYS A 115 15.48 2.47 -8.07
C LYS A 115 16.38 3.61 -8.51
N VAL A 116 16.10 4.23 -9.66
CA VAL A 116 16.86 5.41 -10.13
C VAL A 116 16.53 6.63 -9.26
N TYR A 117 15.25 6.90 -8.99
CA TYR A 117 14.85 8.06 -8.19
C TYR A 117 15.24 7.95 -6.70
N GLU A 118 15.12 6.77 -6.09
CA GLU A 118 15.61 6.54 -4.71
C GLU A 118 17.14 6.64 -4.61
N ARG A 119 17.90 6.18 -5.62
CA ARG A 119 19.37 6.37 -5.66
C ARG A 119 19.75 7.84 -5.81
N LEU A 120 18.98 8.63 -6.55
CA LEU A 120 19.20 10.07 -6.71
C LEU A 120 18.81 10.87 -5.46
N SER A 121 17.82 10.41 -4.69
CA SER A 121 17.34 11.11 -3.49
C SER A 121 18.17 10.84 -2.23
N ARG A 122 18.98 9.76 -2.23
CA ARG A 122 19.92 9.43 -1.14
C ARG A 122 21.34 9.99 -1.33
N ARG A 123 21.58 10.75 -2.40
CA ARG A 123 22.88 11.40 -2.71
C ARG A 123 22.87 12.91 -2.41
N LYS A 124 21.95 13.38 -1.57
CA LYS A 124 21.94 14.74 -1.02
C LYS A 124 22.14 14.68 0.47
#